data_AF-A0A259TWQ7-F1
#
_entry.id   AF-A0A259TWQ7-F1
#
_cell.length_a   1.000
_cell.length_b   1.000
_cell.length_c   1.000
_cell.angle_alpha   90.00
_cell.angle_beta   90.00
_cell.angle_gamma   90.00
#
_symmetry.space_group_name_H-M   'P 1'
#
loop_
_entity.id
_entity.type
_entity.pdbx_description
1 polymer ?
#
loop_
_entity_poly.entity_id
_entity_poly.type
_entity_poly.pdbx_seq_one_letter_code
_entity_poly.pdbx_strand_id
1 'polypeptide(L)'
;MRFLLLLLPLTLVACADPRPAEPLDAFRASYDDALAAGDVERAIKIVEARAKTGDVGAIGHLASIYDEGQVRAPSKPWKLGEPMRVRTWPGQARLWRARYERERDRQARAGDPDALFYAAQDLAFDDGPIDSPSPEVQAKRDSAHAIRQRLIAQGHTMALFSEAMNHSRGDSVRRDSLLAAAEAAGSFEACAWRAHFSTPNAYTAEAIASHVDRAEACRPLLGSREGHTFAESTLRSLRQGADNGTPEAITTLDSLRALGVFERHPHLAQI
;
A
#
# COMPACT_ATOMS: atom_id res chain seq x y z
N MET A 1 41.99 57.20 -12.42
CA MET A 1 41.92 55.73 -12.32
C MET A 1 40.47 55.35 -12.03
N ARG A 2 39.80 54.68 -12.97
CA ARG A 2 38.39 54.27 -12.88
C ARG A 2 38.29 52.93 -12.14
N PHE A 3 37.61 52.90 -11.00
CA PHE A 3 37.25 51.65 -10.32
C PHE A 3 36.01 51.06 -11.01
N LEU A 4 36.19 49.91 -11.65
CA LEU A 4 35.10 49.12 -12.24
C LEU A 4 34.50 48.24 -11.13
N LEU A 5 33.28 48.58 -10.70
CA LEU A 5 32.44 47.75 -9.85
C LEU A 5 31.92 46.56 -10.65
N LEU A 6 32.49 45.38 -10.41
CA LEU A 6 31.97 44.09 -10.86
C LEU A 6 30.76 43.72 -10.01
N LEU A 7 29.56 44.08 -10.48
CA LEU A 7 28.29 43.53 -10.01
C LEU A 7 28.14 42.12 -10.58
N LEU A 8 28.45 41.12 -9.76
CA LEU A 8 28.10 39.72 -10.00
C LEU A 8 26.58 39.57 -9.97
N PRO A 9 25.94 39.04 -11.03
CA PRO A 9 24.54 38.65 -10.93
C PRO A 9 24.48 37.39 -10.07
N LEU A 10 23.93 37.54 -8.86
CA LEU A 10 23.37 36.44 -8.07
C LEU A 10 22.36 35.72 -8.97
N THR A 11 22.78 34.59 -9.53
CA THR A 11 21.90 33.68 -10.24
C THR A 11 20.82 33.26 -9.24
N LEU A 12 19.61 33.75 -9.49
CA LEU A 12 18.36 33.25 -8.93
C LEU A 12 18.39 31.72 -9.08
N VAL A 13 18.74 31.02 -8.01
CA VAL A 13 18.33 29.63 -7.84
C VAL A 13 16.82 29.72 -7.86
N ALA A 14 16.24 29.34 -9.00
CA ALA A 14 14.83 29.08 -9.09
C ALA A 14 14.54 28.01 -8.03
N CYS A 15 14.03 28.46 -6.88
CA CYS A 15 13.21 27.64 -6.01
C CYS A 15 12.02 27.22 -6.87
N ALA A 16 12.22 26.16 -7.66
CA ALA A 16 11.11 25.40 -8.19
C ALA A 16 10.40 24.89 -6.95
N ASP A 17 9.32 25.57 -6.57
CA ASP A 17 8.41 25.07 -5.56
C ASP A 17 8.15 23.61 -5.90
N PRO A 18 8.51 22.66 -5.01
CA PRO A 18 8.14 21.29 -5.24
C PRO A 18 6.62 21.30 -5.28
N ARG A 19 6.05 21.12 -6.48
CA ARG A 19 4.63 20.86 -6.60
C ARG A 19 4.33 19.80 -5.55
N PRO A 20 3.33 20.01 -4.68
CA PRO A 20 3.00 19.02 -3.68
C PRO A 20 2.85 17.71 -4.43
N ALA A 21 3.63 16.70 -4.02
CA ALA A 21 3.54 15.39 -4.62
C ALA A 21 2.07 14.99 -4.58
N GLU A 22 1.57 14.45 -5.70
CA GLU A 22 0.24 13.88 -5.73
C GLU A 22 0.06 12.96 -4.50
N PRO A 23 -1.06 13.03 -3.78
CA PRO A 23 -1.32 12.16 -2.65
C PRO A 23 -1.01 10.71 -3.02
N LEU A 24 -0.36 9.96 -2.13
CA LEU A 24 0.11 8.60 -2.41
C LEU A 24 -1.02 7.70 -2.95
N ASP A 25 -2.25 7.93 -2.48
CA ASP A 25 -3.45 7.19 -2.86
C ASP A 25 -3.86 7.47 -4.31
N ALA A 26 -3.85 8.73 -4.74
CA ALA A 26 -4.18 9.12 -6.12
C ALA A 26 -3.12 8.58 -7.11
N PHE A 27 -1.86 8.63 -6.72
CA PHE A 27 -0.77 7.98 -7.46
C PHE A 27 -0.99 6.46 -7.61
N ARG A 28 -1.32 5.76 -6.52
CA ARG A 28 -1.52 4.30 -6.54
C ARG A 28 -2.76 3.90 -7.32
N ALA A 29 -3.87 4.62 -7.16
CA ALA A 29 -5.07 4.39 -7.96
C ALA A 29 -4.75 4.51 -9.45
N SER A 30 -4.06 5.58 -9.86
CA SER A 30 -3.67 5.77 -11.27
C SER A 30 -2.73 4.67 -11.79
N TYR A 31 -1.76 4.25 -10.98
CA TYR A 31 -0.83 3.17 -11.33
C TYR A 31 -1.55 1.83 -11.48
N ASP A 32 -2.40 1.47 -10.53
CA ASP A 32 -3.14 0.21 -10.53
C ASP A 32 -4.19 0.17 -11.66
N ASP A 33 -4.87 1.28 -11.95
CA ASP A 33 -5.79 1.39 -13.09
C ASP A 33 -5.06 1.15 -14.42
N ALA A 34 -3.84 1.70 -14.58
CA ALA A 34 -3.04 1.46 -15.76
C ALA A 34 -2.65 -0.03 -15.88
N LEU A 35 -2.26 -0.68 -14.78
CA LEU A 35 -1.97 -2.11 -14.76
C LEU A 35 -3.20 -2.97 -15.05
N ALA A 36 -4.37 -2.63 -14.49
CA ALA A 36 -5.63 -3.35 -14.72
C ALA A 36 -6.07 -3.25 -16.20
N ALA A 37 -5.79 -2.12 -16.86
CA ALA A 37 -5.99 -1.94 -18.29
C ALA A 37 -4.93 -2.64 -19.17
N GLY A 38 -3.91 -3.27 -18.57
CA GLY A 38 -2.77 -3.86 -19.30
C GLY A 38 -1.81 -2.83 -19.90
N ASP A 39 -1.94 -1.55 -19.55
CA ASP A 39 -1.12 -0.45 -20.07
C ASP A 39 0.16 -0.28 -19.22
N VAL A 40 1.11 -1.20 -19.45
CA VAL A 40 2.41 -1.24 -18.75
C VAL A 40 3.20 0.06 -18.96
N GLU A 41 3.16 0.63 -20.17
CA GLU A 41 3.91 1.86 -20.47
C GLU A 41 3.40 3.04 -19.65
N ARG A 42 2.07 3.20 -19.57
CA ARG A 42 1.44 4.21 -18.72
C ARG A 42 1.75 3.96 -17.24
N ALA A 43 1.66 2.72 -16.77
CA ALA A 43 1.98 2.38 -15.38
C ALA A 43 3.42 2.81 -15.02
N ILE A 44 4.41 2.49 -15.87
CA ILE A 44 5.80 2.91 -15.64
C ILE A 44 5.94 4.44 -15.66
N LYS A 45 5.31 5.14 -16.62
CA LYS A 45 5.36 6.61 -16.68
C LYS A 45 4.82 7.28 -15.41
N ILE A 46 3.80 6.70 -14.79
CA ILE A 46 3.25 7.18 -13.51
C ILE A 46 4.29 7.05 -12.39
N VAL A 47 4.95 5.89 -12.26
CA VAL A 47 6.02 5.70 -11.26
C VAL A 47 7.23 6.58 -11.56
N GLU A 48 7.62 6.73 -12.83
CA GLU A 48 8.70 7.64 -13.24
C GLU A 48 8.41 9.09 -12.89
N ALA A 49 7.17 9.55 -13.07
CA ALA A 49 6.76 10.91 -12.73
C ALA A 49 6.93 11.17 -11.22
N ARG A 50 6.52 10.22 -10.38
CA ARG A 50 6.71 10.31 -8.93
C ARG A 50 8.17 10.16 -8.51
N ALA A 51 8.92 9.26 -9.13
CA ALA A 51 10.35 9.13 -8.85
C ALA A 51 11.15 10.39 -9.23
N LYS A 52 10.68 11.22 -10.18
CA LYS A 52 11.29 12.52 -10.49
C LYS A 52 11.12 13.55 -9.37
N THR A 53 10.16 13.39 -8.46
CA THR A 53 9.98 14.30 -7.31
C THR A 53 10.86 13.93 -6.12
N GLY A 54 11.65 12.85 -6.21
CA GLY A 54 12.52 12.39 -5.12
C GLY A 54 11.83 11.41 -4.16
N ASP A 55 10.62 10.94 -4.46
CA ASP A 55 9.94 9.93 -3.66
C ASP A 55 10.76 8.63 -3.63
N VAL A 56 11.30 8.28 -2.46
CA VAL A 56 12.19 7.13 -2.26
C VAL A 56 11.47 5.82 -2.58
N GLY A 57 10.19 5.72 -2.24
CA GLY A 57 9.37 4.56 -2.53
C GLY A 57 9.20 4.33 -4.03
N ALA A 58 8.90 5.38 -4.80
CA ALA A 58 8.77 5.31 -6.25
C ALA A 58 10.10 4.98 -6.95
N ILE A 59 11.22 5.54 -6.47
CA ILE A 59 12.55 5.22 -7.00
C ILE A 59 12.90 3.75 -6.72
N GLY A 60 12.64 3.26 -5.50
CA GLY A 60 12.84 1.86 -5.13
C GLY A 60 11.94 0.91 -5.93
N HIS A 61 10.68 1.29 -6.15
CA HIS A 61 9.72 0.54 -6.96
C HIS A 61 10.19 0.41 -8.42
N LEU A 62 10.71 1.49 -9.03
CA LEU A 62 11.31 1.41 -10.37
C LEU A 62 12.53 0.50 -10.40
N ALA A 63 13.38 0.55 -9.37
CA ALA A 63 14.54 -0.34 -9.29
C ALA A 63 14.12 -1.82 -9.32
N SER A 64 13.10 -2.20 -8.54
CA SER A 64 12.53 -3.56 -8.56
C SER A 64 11.90 -3.91 -9.91
N ILE A 65 11.09 -3.01 -10.50
CA ILE A 65 10.50 -3.24 -11.84
C ILE A 65 11.57 -3.57 -12.89
N TYR A 66 12.66 -2.79 -12.92
CA TYR A 66 13.71 -2.99 -13.91
C TYR A 66 14.62 -4.18 -13.61
N ASP A 67 14.74 -4.58 -12.35
CA ASP A 67 15.47 -5.79 -11.95
C ASP A 67 14.70 -7.06 -12.33
N GLU A 68 13.41 -7.10 -12.02
CA GLU A 68 12.54 -8.23 -12.34
C GLU A 68 12.17 -8.32 -13.83
N GLY A 69 12.20 -7.18 -14.55
CA GLY A 69 11.81 -7.10 -15.95
C GLY A 69 10.32 -7.33 -16.21
N GLN A 70 9.49 -7.21 -15.16
CA GLN A 70 8.05 -7.42 -15.23
C GLN A 70 7.32 -6.60 -14.17
N VAL A 71 6.04 -6.36 -14.40
CA VAL A 71 5.06 -5.86 -13.42
C VAL A 71 3.89 -6.82 -13.37
N ARG A 72 3.13 -6.82 -12.28
CA ARG A 72 1.94 -7.64 -12.14
C ARG A 72 0.77 -6.75 -11.79
N ALA A 73 -0.33 -6.88 -12.52
CA ALA A 73 -1.56 -6.21 -12.14
C ALA A 73 -2.06 -6.78 -10.81
N PRO A 74 -2.60 -5.96 -9.91
CA PRO A 74 -3.38 -6.50 -8.80
C PRO A 74 -4.58 -7.26 -9.38
N SER A 75 -4.72 -8.56 -9.09
CA SER A 75 -5.89 -9.35 -9.51
C SER A 75 -6.91 -9.53 -8.38
N LYS A 76 -6.40 -9.63 -7.15
CA LYS A 76 -7.11 -9.59 -5.86
C LYS A 76 -6.12 -9.00 -4.82
N PRO A 77 -6.55 -8.53 -3.64
CA PRO A 77 -5.63 -7.97 -2.63
C PRO A 77 -4.51 -8.94 -2.20
N TRP A 78 -4.71 -10.24 -2.41
CA TRP A 78 -3.79 -11.34 -2.06
C TRP A 78 -3.31 -12.17 -3.26
N LYS A 79 -3.64 -11.78 -4.50
CA LYS A 79 -3.20 -12.51 -5.70
C LYS A 79 -2.69 -11.52 -6.76
N LEU A 80 -1.42 -11.66 -7.09
CA LEU A 80 -0.84 -10.96 -8.22
C LEU A 80 -1.34 -11.59 -9.52
N GLY A 81 -1.65 -10.75 -10.51
CA GLY A 81 -1.98 -11.15 -11.86
C GLY A 81 -0.79 -11.77 -12.60
N GLU A 82 -1.04 -12.10 -13.86
CA GLU A 82 0.02 -12.58 -14.74
C GLU A 82 1.12 -11.53 -14.88
N PRO A 83 2.40 -11.96 -14.96
CA PRO A 83 3.50 -11.04 -15.17
C PRO A 83 3.42 -10.42 -16.56
N MET A 84 3.37 -9.09 -16.61
CA MET A 84 3.44 -8.30 -17.82
C MET A 84 4.87 -7.80 -17.99
N ARG A 85 5.48 -8.12 -19.13
CA ARG A 85 6.90 -7.82 -19.37
C ARG A 85 7.14 -6.32 -19.48
N VAL A 86 8.23 -5.89 -18.89
CA VAL A 86 8.77 -4.53 -19.01
C VAL A 86 10.00 -4.57 -19.89
N ARG A 87 10.08 -3.62 -20.83
CA ARG A 87 11.31 -3.44 -21.60
C ARG A 87 12.37 -2.83 -20.70
N THR A 88 13.45 -3.56 -20.48
CA THR A 88 14.60 -3.11 -19.68
C THR A 88 15.85 -3.00 -20.56
N TRP A 89 16.70 -2.02 -20.26
CA TRP A 89 18.00 -1.87 -20.88
C TRP A 89 19.10 -2.46 -20.00
N PRO A 90 20.20 -2.99 -20.58
CA PRO A 90 21.34 -3.46 -19.79
C PRO A 90 21.82 -2.40 -18.79
N GLY A 91 21.89 -2.77 -17.50
CA GLY A 91 22.34 -1.88 -16.43
C GLY A 91 21.30 -0.90 -15.89
N GLN A 92 20.09 -0.84 -16.46
CA GLN A 92 19.04 0.07 -16.00
C GLN A 92 18.63 -0.20 -14.54
N ALA A 93 18.44 -1.46 -14.18
CA ALA A 93 18.15 -1.87 -12.80
C ALA A 93 19.22 -1.36 -11.82
N ARG A 94 20.50 -1.53 -12.16
CA ARG A 94 21.63 -1.07 -11.34
C ARG A 94 21.66 0.45 -11.19
N LEU A 95 21.37 1.20 -12.25
CA LEU A 95 21.31 2.66 -12.19
C LEU A 95 20.19 3.15 -11.26
N TRP A 96 19.01 2.54 -11.34
CA TRP A 96 17.88 2.86 -10.46
C TRP A 96 18.15 2.43 -9.02
N ARG A 97 18.74 1.26 -8.79
CA ARG A 97 19.14 0.80 -7.46
C ARG A 97 20.14 1.75 -6.81
N ALA A 98 21.18 2.14 -7.55
CA ALA A 98 22.16 3.10 -7.04
C ALA A 98 21.54 4.48 -6.76
N ARG A 99 20.53 4.90 -7.53
CA ARG A 99 19.77 6.13 -7.26
C ARG A 99 18.94 5.99 -5.98
N TYR A 100 18.23 4.87 -5.82
CA TYR A 100 17.45 4.56 -4.62
C TYR A 100 18.32 4.63 -3.36
N GLU A 101 19.46 3.94 -3.35
CA GLU A 101 20.35 3.89 -2.18
C GLU A 101 20.85 5.28 -1.79
N ARG A 102 21.31 6.07 -2.77
CA ARG A 102 21.76 7.45 -2.51
C ARG A 102 20.63 8.32 -1.96
N GLU A 103 19.44 8.24 -2.54
CA GLU A 103 18.33 9.11 -2.17
C GLU A 103 17.74 8.73 -0.82
N ARG A 104 17.54 7.43 -0.58
CA ARG A 104 17.16 6.87 0.73
C ARG A 104 18.14 7.31 1.80
N ASP A 105 19.44 7.12 1.60
CA ASP A 105 20.45 7.47 2.60
C ASP A 105 20.51 8.97 2.88
N ARG A 106 20.33 9.80 1.84
CA ARG A 106 20.28 11.26 1.97
C ARG A 106 19.08 11.69 2.82
N GLN A 107 17.89 11.17 2.52
CA GLN A 107 16.65 11.54 3.20
C GLN A 107 16.56 10.92 4.61
N ALA A 108 17.00 9.68 4.80
CA ALA A 108 17.06 9.04 6.12
C ALA A 108 17.99 9.79 7.08
N ARG A 109 19.14 10.29 6.60
CA ARG A 109 20.02 11.18 7.38
C ARG A 109 19.36 12.52 7.73
N ALA A 110 18.44 12.99 6.90
CA ALA A 110 17.64 14.18 7.18
C ALA A 110 16.46 13.90 8.13
N GLY A 111 16.24 12.64 8.53
CA GLY A 111 15.17 12.24 9.43
C GLY A 111 13.82 12.02 8.75
N ASP A 112 13.80 11.88 7.43
CA ASP A 112 12.57 11.55 6.69
C ASP A 112 12.05 10.15 7.10
N PRO A 113 10.80 10.04 7.56
CA PRO A 113 10.29 8.80 8.14
C PRO A 113 10.04 7.71 7.08
N ASP A 114 9.68 8.07 5.85
CA ASP A 114 9.52 7.12 4.75
C ASP A 114 10.89 6.54 4.36
N ALA A 115 11.90 7.39 4.21
CA ALA A 115 13.27 6.94 3.92
C ALA A 115 13.87 6.09 5.04
N LEU A 116 13.57 6.42 6.31
CA LEU A 116 13.95 5.58 7.46
C LEU A 116 13.25 4.22 7.43
N PHE A 117 11.97 4.17 7.04
CA PHE A 117 11.25 2.91 6.87
C PHE A 117 11.91 2.02 5.81
N TYR A 118 12.25 2.59 4.65
CA TYR A 118 12.96 1.88 3.58
C TYR A 118 14.37 1.44 3.99
N ALA A 119 15.13 2.27 4.72
CA ALA A 119 16.43 1.89 5.27
C ALA A 119 16.32 0.70 6.23
N ALA A 120 15.29 0.69 7.08
CA ALA A 120 15.02 -0.44 7.97
C ALA A 120 14.57 -1.70 7.24
N GLN A 121 13.93 -1.60 6.07
CA GLN A 121 13.65 -2.76 5.23
C GLN A 121 14.94 -3.35 4.68
N ASP A 122 15.78 -2.55 4.05
CA ASP A 122 17.04 -3.01 3.49
C ASP A 122 17.94 -3.65 4.55
N LEU A 123 18.04 -3.07 5.75
CA LEU A 123 18.82 -3.64 6.86
C LEU A 123 18.26 -4.98 7.37
N ALA A 124 16.95 -5.21 7.26
CA ALA A 124 16.32 -6.46 7.69
C ALA A 124 16.53 -7.60 6.69
N PHE A 125 16.67 -7.28 5.40
CA PHE A 125 16.79 -8.24 4.30
C PHE A 125 18.22 -8.36 3.72
N ASP A 126 19.19 -7.61 4.23
CA ASP A 126 20.59 -7.68 3.81
C ASP A 126 21.16 -9.11 3.93
N ASP A 127 22.01 -9.50 2.96
CA ASP A 127 22.35 -10.84 2.40
C ASP A 127 22.79 -11.97 3.36
N GLY A 128 22.12 -12.12 4.51
CA GLY A 128 22.31 -13.22 5.45
C GLY A 128 21.11 -14.17 5.42
N PRO A 129 21.32 -15.50 5.53
CA PRO A 129 20.25 -16.42 5.91
C PRO A 129 19.47 -15.88 7.11
N ILE A 130 18.16 -16.10 7.16
CA ILE A 130 17.30 -15.67 8.29
C ILE A 130 17.88 -16.13 9.63
N ASP A 131 18.57 -17.27 9.66
CA ASP A 131 19.21 -17.81 10.87
C ASP A 131 20.73 -17.60 10.91
N SER A 132 21.26 -16.61 10.19
CA SER A 132 22.70 -16.31 10.18
C SER A 132 23.18 -15.92 11.60
N PRO A 133 24.15 -16.65 12.18
CA PRO A 133 24.70 -16.33 13.50
C PRO A 133 25.74 -15.19 13.46
N SER A 134 25.91 -14.50 12.33
CA SER A 134 26.90 -13.42 12.20
C SER A 134 26.52 -12.23 13.10
N PRO A 135 27.42 -11.76 13.99
CA PRO A 135 27.19 -10.58 14.82
C PRO A 135 26.87 -9.32 14.00
N GLU A 136 27.45 -9.18 12.80
CA GLU A 136 27.17 -8.06 11.91
C GLU A 136 25.72 -8.10 11.39
N VAL A 137 25.26 -9.28 10.96
CA VAL A 137 23.89 -9.48 10.49
C VAL A 137 22.90 -9.23 11.62
N GLN A 138 23.21 -9.69 12.84
CA GLN A 138 22.38 -9.42 14.01
C GLN A 138 22.30 -7.92 14.32
N ALA A 139 23.43 -7.20 14.29
CA ALA A 139 23.46 -5.76 14.54
C ALA A 139 22.64 -4.96 13.51
N LYS A 140 22.65 -5.37 12.24
CA LYS A 140 21.80 -4.77 11.18
C LYS A 140 20.32 -4.99 11.48
N ARG A 141 19.93 -6.20 11.89
CA ARG A 141 18.54 -6.54 12.26
C ARG A 141 18.07 -5.79 13.50
N ASP A 142 18.91 -5.69 14.52
CA ASP A 142 18.61 -4.92 15.73
C ASP A 142 18.40 -3.44 15.39
N SER A 143 19.23 -2.90 14.49
CA SER A 143 19.08 -1.53 13.98
C SER A 143 17.78 -1.35 13.19
N ALA A 144 17.45 -2.29 12.30
CA ALA A 144 16.18 -2.28 11.57
C ALA A 144 14.98 -2.31 12.52
N HIS A 145 15.01 -3.17 13.53
CA HIS A 145 13.97 -3.29 14.54
C HIS A 145 13.82 -1.99 15.34
N ALA A 146 14.93 -1.40 15.80
CA ALA A 146 14.91 -0.14 16.55
C ALA A 146 14.29 1.01 15.73
N ILE A 147 14.65 1.13 14.44
CA ILE A 147 14.07 2.14 13.55
C ILE A 147 12.57 1.90 13.38
N ARG A 148 12.14 0.66 13.12
CA ARG A 148 10.71 0.32 12.97
C ARG A 148 9.90 0.62 14.23
N GLN A 149 10.39 0.24 15.41
CA GLN A 149 9.67 0.52 16.67
C GLN A 149 9.52 2.02 16.91
N ARG A 150 10.53 2.82 16.58
CA ARG A 150 10.42 4.29 16.64
C ARG A 150 9.34 4.81 15.69
N LEU A 151 9.33 4.34 14.44
CA LEU A 151 8.33 4.76 13.45
C LEU A 151 6.91 4.34 13.86
N ILE A 152 6.73 3.14 14.40
CA ILE A 152 5.47 2.65 14.96
C ILE A 152 4.99 3.57 16.10
N ALA A 153 5.88 3.92 17.03
CA ALA A 153 5.57 4.83 18.13
C ALA A 153 5.18 6.24 17.65
N GLN A 154 5.66 6.65 16.47
CA GLN A 154 5.32 7.92 15.83
C GLN A 154 4.04 7.86 14.98
N GLY A 155 3.37 6.70 14.89
CA GLY A 155 2.18 6.54 14.07
C GLY A 155 2.45 6.42 12.58
N HIS A 156 3.67 6.06 12.18
CA HIS A 156 4.03 5.91 10.76
C HIS A 156 3.22 4.78 10.11
N THR A 157 2.36 5.13 9.16
CA THR A 157 1.36 4.23 8.55
C THR A 157 1.98 2.98 7.95
N MET A 158 3.04 3.11 7.14
CA MET A 158 3.71 1.96 6.51
C MET A 158 4.38 1.03 7.54
N ALA A 159 4.91 1.59 8.63
CA ALA A 159 5.57 0.80 9.67
C ALA A 159 4.54 0.00 10.49
N LEU A 160 3.43 0.65 10.86
CA LEU A 160 2.30 0.00 11.53
C LEU A 160 1.69 -1.11 10.65
N PHE A 161 1.44 -0.81 9.38
CA PHE A 161 0.87 -1.76 8.43
C PHE A 161 1.81 -2.96 8.21
N SER A 162 3.09 -2.71 7.94
CA SER A 162 4.09 -3.78 7.75
C SER A 162 4.22 -4.67 8.98
N GLU A 163 4.23 -4.09 10.18
CA GLU A 163 4.28 -4.87 11.42
C GLU A 163 3.01 -5.70 11.61
N ALA A 164 1.83 -5.15 11.30
CA ALA A 164 0.60 -5.93 11.35
C ALA A 164 0.65 -7.16 10.43
N MET A 165 1.24 -7.04 9.23
CA MET A 165 1.36 -8.17 8.30
C MET A 165 2.31 -9.26 8.83
N ASN A 166 3.33 -8.91 9.61
CA ASN A 166 4.20 -9.90 10.28
C ASN A 166 3.42 -10.76 11.29
N HIS A 167 2.36 -10.22 11.90
CA HIS A 167 1.49 -10.93 12.86
C HIS A 167 0.31 -11.67 12.21
N SER A 168 0.20 -11.65 10.87
CA SER A 168 -0.96 -12.20 10.14
C SER A 168 -1.25 -13.69 10.39
N ARG A 169 -0.25 -14.47 10.85
CA ARG A 169 -0.35 -15.92 11.07
C ARG A 169 -0.31 -16.38 12.53
N GLY A 170 -0.17 -15.47 13.50
CA GLY A 170 0.12 -15.87 14.89
C GLY A 170 -0.59 -15.07 15.98
N ASP A 171 -0.72 -13.75 15.82
CA ASP A 171 -1.29 -12.87 16.84
C ASP A 171 -2.32 -11.93 16.21
N SER A 172 -3.56 -12.40 16.12
CA SER A 172 -4.67 -11.64 15.53
C SER A 172 -5.01 -10.40 16.35
N VAL A 173 -4.90 -10.44 17.68
CA VAL A 173 -5.18 -9.29 18.54
C VAL A 173 -4.18 -8.17 18.29
N ARG A 174 -2.88 -8.52 18.23
CA ARG A 174 -1.83 -7.55 17.94
C ARG A 174 -1.96 -7.00 16.51
N ARG A 175 -2.19 -7.87 15.53
CA ARG A 175 -2.45 -7.47 14.14
C ARG A 175 -3.60 -6.46 14.06
N ASP A 176 -4.75 -6.78 14.67
CA ASP A 176 -5.95 -5.93 14.57
C ASP A 176 -5.74 -4.58 15.26
N SER A 177 -5.02 -4.56 16.39
CA SER A 177 -4.61 -3.33 17.06
C SER A 177 -3.71 -2.44 16.18
N LEU A 178 -2.70 -3.04 15.53
CA LEU A 178 -1.77 -2.32 14.64
C LEU A 178 -2.47 -1.80 13.39
N LEU A 179 -3.34 -2.60 12.77
CA LEU A 179 -4.14 -2.15 11.64
C LEU A 179 -5.10 -1.03 12.04
N ALA A 180 -5.71 -1.10 13.23
CA ALA A 180 -6.58 -0.03 13.71
C ALA A 180 -5.83 1.28 13.91
N ALA A 181 -4.61 1.21 14.45
CA ALA A 181 -3.73 2.37 14.57
C ALA A 181 -3.30 2.92 13.21
N ALA A 182 -2.96 2.04 12.25
CA ALA A 182 -2.58 2.45 10.90
C ALA A 182 -3.75 3.14 10.16
N GLU A 183 -4.97 2.59 10.26
CA GLU A 183 -6.19 3.19 9.70
C GLU A 183 -6.46 4.57 10.31
N ALA A 184 -6.36 4.70 11.64
CA ALA A 184 -6.53 5.98 12.33
C ALA A 184 -5.46 7.02 11.93
N ALA A 185 -4.26 6.57 11.54
CA ALA A 185 -3.20 7.40 10.99
C ALA A 185 -3.34 7.67 9.47
N GLY A 186 -4.41 7.18 8.83
CA GLY A 186 -4.72 7.44 7.42
C GLY A 186 -4.24 6.37 6.43
N SER A 187 -3.85 5.17 6.88
CA SER A 187 -3.52 4.06 5.97
C SER A 187 -4.78 3.46 5.35
N PHE A 188 -4.93 3.62 4.04
CA PHE A 188 -6.00 2.97 3.30
C PHE A 188 -5.82 1.45 3.21
N GLU A 189 -4.59 0.95 3.12
CA GLU A 189 -4.37 -0.49 3.11
C GLU A 189 -4.79 -1.11 4.43
N ALA A 190 -4.55 -0.42 5.55
CA ALA A 190 -5.04 -0.89 6.83
C ALA A 190 -6.57 -0.96 6.87
N CYS A 191 -7.28 0.02 6.30
CA CYS A 191 -8.74 -0.03 6.14
C CYS A 191 -9.16 -1.31 5.39
N ALA A 192 -8.57 -1.54 4.21
CA ALA A 192 -8.86 -2.69 3.37
C ALA A 192 -8.54 -4.03 4.05
N TRP A 193 -7.38 -4.13 4.69
CA TRP A 193 -6.96 -5.35 5.39
C TRP A 193 -7.79 -5.62 6.64
N ARG A 194 -8.25 -4.58 7.34
CA ARG A 194 -9.22 -4.77 8.43
C ARG A 194 -10.55 -5.25 7.90
N ALA A 195 -11.07 -4.66 6.83
CA ALA A 195 -12.28 -5.19 6.19
C ALA A 195 -12.08 -6.68 5.88
N HIS A 196 -10.97 -7.06 5.24
CA HIS A 196 -10.66 -8.46 4.93
C HIS A 196 -10.58 -9.40 6.15
N PHE A 197 -9.83 -9.04 7.18
CA PHE A 197 -9.62 -9.89 8.37
C PHE A 197 -10.80 -9.88 9.34
N SER A 198 -11.70 -8.91 9.24
CA SER A 198 -12.93 -8.83 10.04
C SER A 198 -14.01 -9.79 9.51
N THR A 199 -13.63 -10.86 8.81
CA THR A 199 -14.59 -11.88 8.39
C THR A 199 -15.36 -12.37 9.62
N PRO A 200 -16.70 -12.31 9.59
CA PRO A 200 -17.49 -12.65 10.76
C PRO A 200 -17.17 -14.08 11.25
N ASN A 201 -16.70 -14.21 12.50
CA ASN A 201 -16.51 -15.52 13.14
C ASN A 201 -17.86 -16.23 13.35
N ALA A 202 -18.96 -15.48 13.29
CA ALA A 202 -20.33 -15.97 13.28
C ALA A 202 -21.09 -15.30 12.11
N TYR A 203 -21.83 -16.08 11.34
CA TYR A 203 -22.69 -15.60 10.24
C TYR A 203 -23.99 -14.97 10.78
N THR A 204 -23.90 -14.07 11.75
CA THR A 204 -25.07 -13.28 12.16
C THR A 204 -25.25 -12.11 11.21
N ALA A 205 -26.51 -11.67 11.04
CA ALA A 205 -26.82 -10.54 10.18
C ALA A 205 -26.13 -9.25 10.64
N GLU A 206 -25.99 -9.04 11.95
CA GLU A 206 -25.30 -7.86 12.52
C GLU A 206 -23.81 -7.86 12.20
N ALA A 207 -23.16 -9.03 12.30
CA ALA A 207 -21.75 -9.15 12.01
C ALA A 207 -21.48 -8.95 10.50
N ILE A 208 -22.34 -9.50 9.65
CA ILE A 208 -22.29 -9.28 8.19
C ILE A 208 -22.56 -7.81 7.87
N ALA A 209 -23.57 -7.18 8.46
CA ALA A 209 -23.88 -5.76 8.24
C ALA A 209 -22.70 -4.84 8.62
N SER A 210 -22.12 -5.04 9.80
CA SER A 210 -20.94 -4.29 10.26
C SER A 210 -19.74 -4.46 9.34
N HIS A 211 -19.54 -5.69 8.83
CA HIS A 211 -18.49 -5.98 7.86
C HIS A 211 -18.74 -5.26 6.52
N VAL A 212 -19.98 -5.31 5.99
CA VAL A 212 -20.38 -4.60 4.76
C VAL A 212 -20.16 -3.10 4.91
N ASP A 213 -20.63 -2.50 6.01
CA ASP A 213 -20.48 -1.08 6.29
C ASP A 213 -19.00 -0.66 6.28
N ARG A 214 -18.11 -1.48 6.87
CA ARG A 214 -16.66 -1.24 6.87
C ARG A 214 -16.06 -1.37 5.47
N ALA A 215 -16.39 -2.42 4.73
CA ALA A 215 -15.86 -2.64 3.39
C ALA A 215 -16.25 -1.48 2.45
N GLU A 216 -17.50 -1.03 2.50
CA GLU A 216 -17.99 0.08 1.71
C GLU A 216 -17.40 1.44 2.13
N ALA A 217 -17.10 1.64 3.43
CA ALA A 217 -16.36 2.82 3.88
C ALA A 217 -14.93 2.87 3.31
N CYS A 218 -14.27 1.73 3.12
CA CYS A 218 -12.93 1.64 2.54
C CYS A 218 -12.94 1.69 1.00
N ARG A 219 -14.07 1.39 0.35
CA ARG A 219 -14.20 1.25 -1.12
C ARG A 219 -13.67 2.46 -1.92
N PRO A 220 -13.95 3.73 -1.55
CA PRO A 220 -13.39 4.87 -2.28
C PRO A 220 -11.86 4.91 -2.31
N LEU A 221 -11.22 4.30 -1.30
CA LEU A 221 -9.76 4.26 -1.17
C LEU A 221 -9.14 3.07 -1.90
N LEU A 222 -9.95 2.06 -2.27
CA LEU A 222 -9.48 0.86 -2.96
C LEU A 222 -9.52 0.99 -4.49
N GLY A 223 -10.21 1.98 -5.04
CA GLY A 223 -10.33 2.17 -6.49
C GLY A 223 -10.90 0.93 -7.18
N SER A 224 -10.40 0.62 -8.38
CA SER A 224 -10.81 -0.54 -9.18
C SER A 224 -10.29 -1.90 -8.65
N ARG A 225 -9.53 -1.94 -7.54
CA ARG A 225 -8.88 -3.16 -7.00
C ARG A 225 -9.84 -4.29 -6.63
N GLU A 226 -11.12 -3.99 -6.43
CA GLU A 226 -12.12 -4.98 -6.08
C GLU A 226 -13.07 -5.22 -7.25
N GLY A 227 -12.63 -6.10 -8.15
CA GLY A 227 -13.55 -7.00 -8.82
C GLY A 227 -14.25 -7.84 -7.75
N HIS A 228 -15.37 -7.32 -7.27
CA HIS A 228 -16.17 -7.79 -6.14
C HIS A 228 -15.54 -7.56 -4.77
N THR A 229 -16.05 -6.55 -4.05
CA THR A 229 -15.77 -6.39 -2.63
C THR A 229 -16.19 -7.69 -1.91
N PHE A 230 -15.53 -8.03 -0.80
CA PHE A 230 -15.97 -9.17 0.01
C PHE A 230 -17.47 -9.05 0.34
N ALA A 231 -17.96 -7.83 0.57
CA ALA A 231 -19.38 -7.54 0.73
C ALA A 231 -20.23 -7.97 -0.49
N GLU A 232 -19.85 -7.63 -1.73
CA GLU A 232 -20.53 -8.10 -2.93
C GLU A 232 -20.52 -9.63 -3.05
N SER A 233 -19.37 -10.26 -2.76
CA SER A 233 -19.22 -11.72 -2.81
C SER A 233 -20.11 -12.43 -1.79
N THR A 234 -20.16 -11.92 -0.55
CA THR A 234 -21.03 -12.44 0.51
C THR A 234 -22.50 -12.26 0.14
N LEU A 235 -22.90 -11.08 -0.32
CA LEU A 235 -24.29 -10.81 -0.71
C LEU A 235 -24.73 -11.65 -1.91
N ARG A 236 -23.87 -11.83 -2.93
CA ARG A 236 -24.14 -12.71 -4.06
C ARG A 236 -24.30 -14.17 -3.64
N SER A 237 -23.46 -14.62 -2.70
CA SER A 237 -23.55 -16.00 -2.17
C SER A 237 -24.86 -16.21 -1.40
N LEU A 238 -25.27 -15.23 -0.59
CA LEU A 238 -26.56 -15.24 0.11
C LEU A 238 -27.73 -15.19 -0.88
N ARG A 239 -27.65 -14.36 -1.93
CA ARG A 239 -28.66 -14.27 -2.99
C ARG A 239 -28.84 -15.60 -3.69
N GLN A 240 -27.75 -16.21 -4.13
CA GLN A 240 -27.75 -17.51 -4.76
C GLN A 240 -28.33 -18.59 -3.84
N GLY A 241 -27.99 -18.58 -2.55
CA GLY A 241 -28.58 -19.47 -1.56
C GLY A 241 -30.10 -19.28 -1.43
N ALA A 242 -30.57 -18.04 -1.41
CA ALA A 242 -31.99 -17.71 -1.34
C ALA A 242 -32.76 -18.11 -2.61
N ASP A 243 -32.18 -17.90 -3.79
CA ASP A 243 -32.75 -18.32 -5.08
C ASP A 243 -32.87 -19.85 -5.16
N ASN A 244 -31.95 -20.57 -4.51
CA ASN A 244 -32.00 -22.02 -4.35
C ASN A 244 -32.93 -22.49 -3.21
N GLY A 245 -33.64 -21.58 -2.53
CA GLY A 245 -34.59 -21.91 -1.47
C GLY A 245 -33.97 -22.24 -0.12
N THR A 246 -32.73 -21.81 0.15
CA THR A 246 -32.05 -22.03 1.45
C THR A 246 -32.64 -21.11 2.52
N PRO A 247 -33.35 -21.63 3.56
CA PRO A 247 -34.04 -20.78 4.54
C PRO A 247 -33.12 -19.84 5.33
N GLU A 248 -31.90 -20.28 5.64
CA GLU A 248 -30.91 -19.49 6.37
C GLU A 248 -30.45 -18.28 5.54
N ALA A 249 -30.29 -18.47 4.23
CA ALA A 249 -29.88 -17.40 3.32
C ALA A 249 -30.99 -16.35 3.16
N ILE A 250 -32.25 -16.80 3.02
CA ILE A 250 -33.43 -15.93 2.98
C ILE A 250 -33.53 -15.11 4.27
N THR A 251 -33.48 -15.79 5.42
CA THR A 251 -33.58 -15.16 6.75
C THR A 251 -32.46 -14.14 6.97
N THR A 252 -31.25 -14.46 6.55
CA THR A 252 -30.10 -13.55 6.66
C THR A 252 -30.30 -12.32 5.78
N LEU A 253 -30.73 -12.47 4.52
CA LEU A 253 -31.00 -11.33 3.64
C LEU A 253 -32.13 -10.43 4.17
N ASP A 254 -33.21 -11.01 4.69
CA ASP A 254 -34.31 -10.27 5.29
C ASP A 254 -33.83 -9.49 6.52
N SER A 255 -32.97 -10.10 7.34
CA SER A 255 -32.35 -9.46 8.50
C SER A 255 -31.41 -8.31 8.07
N LEU A 256 -30.64 -8.48 7.00
CA LEU A 256 -29.79 -7.41 6.45
C LEU A 256 -30.62 -6.22 5.92
N ARG A 257 -31.80 -6.48 5.32
CA ARG A 257 -32.76 -5.42 4.98
C ARG A 257 -33.29 -4.73 6.23
N ALA A 258 -33.69 -5.48 7.25
CA ALA A 258 -34.18 -4.92 8.51
C ALA A 258 -33.12 -4.06 9.23
N LEU A 259 -31.84 -4.42 9.11
CA LEU A 259 -30.70 -3.66 9.62
C LEU A 259 -30.33 -2.42 8.78
N GLY A 260 -31.02 -2.16 7.67
CA GLY A 260 -30.84 -0.97 6.86
C GLY A 260 -29.61 -0.99 5.94
N VAL A 261 -29.04 -2.16 5.66
CA VAL A 261 -27.76 -2.28 4.91
C VAL A 261 -27.91 -1.75 3.49
N PHE A 262 -29.03 -2.07 2.82
CA PHE A 262 -29.26 -1.72 1.42
C PHE A 262 -29.67 -0.25 1.25
N GLU A 263 -30.25 0.36 2.28
CA GLU A 263 -30.54 1.79 2.35
C GLU A 263 -29.25 2.60 2.49
N ARG A 264 -28.29 2.12 3.27
CA ARG A 264 -26.95 2.73 3.40
C ARG A 264 -26.09 2.53 2.15
N HIS A 265 -26.23 1.38 1.48
CA HIS A 265 -25.44 0.99 0.30
C HIS A 265 -26.33 0.59 -0.89
N PRO A 266 -26.98 1.55 -1.58
CA PRO A 266 -28.00 1.25 -2.58
C PRO A 266 -27.52 0.43 -3.78
N HIS A 267 -26.23 0.51 -4.14
CA HIS A 267 -25.65 -0.31 -5.22
C HIS A 267 -25.64 -1.80 -4.88
N LEU A 268 -25.59 -2.16 -3.60
CA LEU A 268 -25.62 -3.56 -3.16
C LEU A 268 -27.01 -4.20 -3.26
N ALA A 269 -28.08 -3.39 -3.32
CA ALA A 269 -29.45 -3.88 -3.47
C ALA A 269 -29.71 -4.53 -4.84
N GLN A 270 -28.85 -4.24 -5.81
CA GLN A 270 -28.94 -4.69 -7.20
C GLN A 270 -28.22 -6.02 -7.44
N ILE A 271 -27.54 -6.56 -6.41
CA ILE A 271 -26.85 -7.85 -6.42
C ILE A 271 -27.85 -8.98 -6.11
#